data_AF-A0A1S3GJP5-F1
#
_entry.id   AF-A0A1S3GJP5-F1
#
_cell.length_a   1.000
_cell.length_b   1.000
_cell.length_c   1.000
_cell.angle_alpha   90.00
_cell.angle_beta   90.00
_cell.angle_gamma   90.00
#
_symmetry.space_group_name_H-M   'P 1'
#
loop_
_entity.id
_entity.type
_entity.pdbx_description
1 polymer ?
#
loop_
_entity_poly.entity_id
_entity_poly.type
_entity_poly.pdbx_seq_one_letter_code
_entity_poly.pdbx_strand_id
1 'polypeptide(L)'
;MKDVKTQANRGRQPECGETLSPQGWCGSRSCCLSSERCSFILERSTEIGKLLSSYLERKSDLEDHSVHLLFSANRWEQVPLMKEKLSQGVTLVVDRYAFSGVAFTSAKENFSLDWCKQPDVGLPKPDLILFLQLQLGEAATRGEFGRERYENGAAQERALRCFQQLMRDTTLNWKVVDASKSIEDIHQEICALSEDAILRAVQRPLGELWK
;
A
#
# COMPACT_ATOMS: atom_id res chain seq x y z
N MET A 1 11.52 3.60 1.03
CA MET A 1 10.19 4.16 0.71
C MET A 1 9.10 3.16 1.05
N LYS A 2 8.05 3.60 1.76
CA LYS A 2 6.87 2.77 2.07
C LYS A 2 5.65 3.43 1.39
N ASP A 3 4.86 2.64 0.68
CA ASP A 3 3.60 3.09 0.08
C ASP A 3 2.48 2.65 1.00
N VAL A 4 1.70 3.57 1.54
CA VAL A 4 0.50 3.23 2.32
C VAL A 4 -0.71 3.60 1.48
N LYS A 5 -1.68 2.70 1.35
CA LYS A 5 -2.91 2.94 0.61
C LYS A 5 -4.09 2.83 1.52
N THR A 6 -5.11 3.65 1.26
CA THR A 6 -6.39 3.55 1.95
C THR A 6 -7.47 3.38 0.90
N GLN A 7 -8.33 2.39 1.09
CA GLN A 7 -9.47 2.06 0.23
C GLN A 7 -10.71 2.02 1.10
N ALA A 8 -11.80 2.66 0.72
CA ALA A 8 -12.79 3.12 1.68
C ALA A 8 -14.13 2.37 1.69
N ASN A 9 -14.79 2.39 2.86
CA ASN A 9 -16.15 1.91 3.14
C ASN A 9 -17.19 2.49 2.17
N ARG A 10 -18.13 1.66 1.71
CA ARG A 10 -19.30 2.04 0.94
C ARG A 10 -20.53 1.38 1.54
N GLY A 11 -21.60 2.15 1.75
CA GLY A 11 -22.96 1.58 1.88
C GLY A 11 -23.69 1.71 3.21
N ARG A 12 -23.24 2.48 4.21
CA ARG A 12 -24.10 2.79 5.38
C ARG A 12 -23.96 4.23 5.86
N GLN A 13 -25.10 4.90 6.08
CA GLN A 13 -25.17 6.04 6.99
C GLN A 13 -24.91 5.53 8.42
N PRO A 14 -24.21 6.30 9.26
CA PRO A 14 -23.94 5.90 10.64
C PRO A 14 -25.23 6.02 11.47
N GLU A 15 -25.83 4.88 11.84
CA GLU A 15 -26.82 4.82 12.91
C GLU A 15 -26.10 4.60 14.24
N CYS A 16 -26.21 5.58 15.15
CA CYS A 16 -25.74 5.49 16.52
C CYS A 16 -26.66 4.57 17.33
N GLY A 17 -26.21 3.36 17.63
CA GLY A 17 -26.80 2.50 18.65
C GLY A 17 -25.98 2.58 19.94
N GLU A 18 -26.50 3.28 20.95
CA GLU A 18 -26.00 3.24 22.33
C GLU A 18 -26.29 1.86 22.95
N THR A 19 -25.30 1.22 23.58
CA THR A 19 -25.37 0.71 24.98
C THR A 19 -24.16 -0.16 25.38
N LEU A 20 -23.50 0.27 26.48
CA LEU A 20 -22.82 -0.52 27.55
C LEU A 20 -21.53 -1.29 27.17
N SER A 21 -20.39 -1.21 27.87
CA SER A 21 -19.99 -0.68 29.19
C SER A 21 -18.43 -0.67 29.27
N PRO A 22 -17.80 -0.13 30.34
CA PRO A 22 -16.56 0.65 30.26
C PRO A 22 -15.29 -0.09 30.67
N GLN A 23 -14.18 0.17 29.99
CA GLN A 23 -12.87 0.37 30.61
C GLN A 23 -11.90 1.07 29.64
N GLY A 24 -11.90 2.41 29.73
CA GLY A 24 -10.68 3.21 29.85
C GLY A 24 -9.72 3.30 28.66
N TRP A 25 -10.04 4.17 27.69
CA TRP A 25 -9.17 5.29 27.31
C TRP A 25 -9.91 6.18 26.29
N CYS A 26 -10.52 7.25 26.78
CA CYS A 26 -11.01 8.34 25.95
C CYS A 26 -10.37 9.62 26.48
N GLY A 27 -9.55 10.24 25.65
CA GLY A 27 -8.81 11.44 26.00
C GLY A 27 -8.23 12.16 24.79
N SER A 28 -8.99 12.26 23.69
CA SER A 28 -8.93 13.29 22.64
C SER A 28 -9.97 12.95 21.56
N ARG A 29 -10.83 13.91 21.21
CA ARG A 29 -11.94 13.71 20.27
C ARG A 29 -11.42 13.58 18.84
N SER A 30 -12.08 12.71 18.08
CA SER A 30 -12.03 12.55 16.61
C SER A 30 -11.00 11.58 16.03
N CYS A 31 -11.25 10.28 16.19
CA CYS A 31 -11.10 9.34 15.07
C CYS A 31 -12.03 8.14 15.31
N CYS A 32 -13.33 8.33 15.05
CA CYS A 32 -14.32 7.25 15.09
C CYS A 32 -14.36 6.54 13.74
N LEU A 33 -13.22 6.00 13.30
CA LEU A 33 -13.19 5.09 12.15
C LEU A 33 -13.10 3.68 12.71
N SER A 34 -14.22 2.94 12.66
CA SER A 34 -14.20 1.48 12.75
C SER A 34 -13.58 0.90 11.47
N SER A 35 -12.31 1.21 11.21
CA SER A 35 -11.56 0.55 10.14
C SER A 35 -11.04 -0.77 10.69
N GLU A 36 -11.48 -1.90 10.14
CA GLU A 36 -10.68 -3.12 10.30
C GLU A 36 -9.36 -2.88 9.57
N ARG A 37 -8.26 -2.84 10.33
CA ARG A 37 -6.93 -2.58 9.79
C ARG A 37 -6.42 -3.86 9.11
N CYS A 38 -6.85 -4.11 7.89
CA CYS A 38 -6.28 -5.19 7.08
C CYS A 38 -4.93 -4.74 6.49
N SER A 39 -3.87 -4.87 7.28
CA SER A 39 -2.49 -4.62 6.82
C SER A 39 -2.05 -5.71 5.84
N PHE A 40 -2.36 -5.54 4.56
CA PHE A 40 -1.84 -6.40 3.48
C PHE A 40 -0.42 -5.98 3.10
N ILE A 41 0.54 -6.14 4.02
CA ILE A 41 1.96 -6.25 3.65
C ILE A 41 2.09 -7.66 3.10
N LEU A 42 2.54 -7.82 1.83
CA LEU A 42 2.93 -9.10 1.19
C LEU A 42 2.43 -10.31 2.00
N GLU A 43 1.28 -10.90 1.68
CA GLU A 43 0.67 -11.88 2.57
C GLU A 43 1.58 -13.11 2.71
N ARG A 44 2.41 -13.13 3.77
CA ARG A 44 3.50 -14.10 3.96
C ARG A 44 2.97 -15.46 4.41
N SER A 45 1.69 -15.55 4.81
CA SER A 45 1.09 -16.80 5.26
C SER A 45 0.74 -17.77 4.11
N THR A 46 0.50 -17.27 2.90
CA THR A 46 0.20 -18.12 1.74
C THR A 46 1.46 -18.82 1.21
N GLU A 47 1.28 -19.87 0.41
CA GLU A 47 2.40 -20.59 -0.19
C GLU A 47 3.24 -19.68 -1.10
N ILE A 48 2.60 -18.78 -1.84
CA ILE A 48 3.30 -17.74 -2.63
C ILE A 48 4.02 -16.76 -1.69
N GLY A 49 3.36 -16.33 -0.61
CA GLY A 49 3.95 -15.49 0.42
C GLY A 49 5.22 -16.04 1.05
N LYS A 50 5.24 -17.34 1.35
CA LYS A 50 6.40 -18.05 1.89
C LYS A 50 7.57 -18.07 0.90
N LEU A 51 7.30 -18.31 -0.40
CA LEU A 51 8.31 -18.24 -1.45
C LEU A 51 8.92 -16.84 -1.56
N LEU A 52 8.07 -15.81 -1.57
CA LEU A 52 8.50 -14.41 -1.64
C LEU A 52 9.30 -14.00 -0.40
N SER A 53 8.91 -14.48 0.78
CA SER A 53 9.65 -14.25 2.03
C SER A 53 11.05 -14.86 1.97
N SER A 54 11.16 -16.11 1.54
CA SER A 54 12.45 -16.80 1.34
C SER A 54 13.36 -16.06 0.36
N TYR A 55 12.80 -15.54 -0.73
CA TYR A 55 13.52 -14.77 -1.73
C TYR A 55 14.04 -13.42 -1.18
N LEU A 56 13.20 -12.69 -0.42
CA LEU A 56 13.57 -11.40 0.20
C LEU A 56 14.66 -11.55 1.26
N GLU A 57 14.61 -12.65 2.01
CA GLU A 57 15.60 -13.05 3.02
C GLU A 57 16.87 -13.67 2.41
N ARG A 58 16.99 -13.73 1.07
CA ARG A 58 18.13 -14.32 0.34
C ARG A 58 18.37 -15.80 0.64
N LYS A 59 17.35 -16.52 1.10
CA LYS A 59 17.39 -17.98 1.32
C LYS A 59 17.17 -18.78 0.04
N SER A 60 16.56 -18.15 -0.96
CA SER A 60 16.40 -18.70 -2.31
C SER A 60 16.66 -17.62 -3.36
N ASP A 61 17.15 -18.05 -4.51
CA ASP A 61 17.25 -17.24 -5.70
C ASP A 61 16.15 -17.65 -6.68
N LEU A 62 15.43 -16.66 -7.17
CA LEU A 62 14.42 -16.79 -8.19
C LEU A 62 14.76 -15.83 -9.31
N GLU A 63 14.43 -16.23 -10.53
CA GLU A 63 14.57 -15.40 -11.71
C GLU A 63 13.64 -14.17 -11.61
N ASP A 64 14.09 -13.03 -12.13
CA ASP A 64 13.48 -11.72 -11.92
C ASP A 64 12.05 -11.60 -12.50
N HIS A 65 11.78 -12.21 -13.66
CA HIS A 65 10.43 -12.26 -14.22
C HIS A 65 9.53 -13.15 -13.34
N SER A 66 10.05 -14.29 -12.89
CA SER A 66 9.32 -15.24 -12.05
C SER A 66 8.91 -14.61 -10.71
N VAL A 67 9.84 -13.93 -10.03
CA VAL A 67 9.52 -13.28 -8.74
C VAL A 67 8.56 -12.10 -8.92
N HIS A 68 8.66 -11.36 -10.03
CA HIS A 68 7.71 -10.29 -10.34
C HIS A 68 6.28 -10.81 -10.47
N LEU A 69 6.11 -11.91 -11.22
CA LEU A 69 4.81 -12.55 -11.39
C LEU A 69 4.28 -13.13 -10.08
N LEU A 70 5.14 -13.70 -9.23
CA LEU A 70 4.74 -14.17 -7.89
C LEU A 70 4.24 -13.03 -7.01
N PHE A 71 4.90 -11.86 -7.03
CA PHE A 71 4.41 -10.68 -6.31
C PHE A 71 3.03 -10.24 -6.83
N SER A 72 2.77 -10.30 -8.13
CA SER A 72 1.45 -9.99 -8.70
C SER A 72 0.41 -11.04 -8.32
N ALA A 73 0.74 -12.32 -8.43
CA ALA A 73 -0.13 -13.43 -8.01
C ALA A 73 -0.52 -13.32 -6.53
N ASN A 74 0.40 -12.91 -5.66
CA ASN A 74 0.14 -12.67 -4.24
C ASN A 74 -0.83 -11.50 -3.97
N ARG A 75 -0.99 -10.56 -4.91
CA ARG A 75 -2.05 -9.55 -4.83
C ARG A 75 -3.38 -10.11 -5.32
N TRP A 76 -3.34 -10.84 -6.44
CA TRP A 76 -4.53 -11.44 -7.04
C TRP A 76 -5.23 -12.44 -6.13
N GLU A 77 -4.48 -13.25 -5.37
CA GLU A 77 -5.06 -14.18 -4.38
C GLU A 77 -5.90 -13.46 -3.32
N GLN A 78 -5.59 -12.19 -3.01
CA GLN A 78 -6.29 -11.39 -1.99
C GLN A 78 -7.49 -10.62 -2.56
N VAL A 79 -7.63 -10.51 -3.89
CA VAL A 79 -8.69 -9.72 -4.53
C VAL A 79 -10.11 -10.15 -4.11
N PRO A 80 -10.45 -11.45 -4.01
CA PRO A 80 -11.78 -11.85 -3.53
C PRO A 80 -12.08 -11.30 -2.13
N LEU A 81 -11.13 -11.46 -1.19
CA LEU A 81 -11.26 -10.97 0.17
C LEU A 81 -11.33 -9.43 0.22
N MET A 82 -10.50 -8.74 -0.56
CA MET A 82 -10.54 -7.28 -0.66
C MET A 82 -11.91 -6.79 -1.12
N LYS A 83 -12.45 -7.39 -2.20
CA LYS A 83 -13.77 -7.03 -2.74
C LYS A 83 -14.89 -7.33 -1.75
N GLU A 84 -14.83 -8.47 -1.06
CA GLU A 84 -15.79 -8.84 -0.02
C GLU A 84 -15.80 -7.80 1.10
N LYS A 85 -14.63 -7.49 1.67
CA LYS A 85 -14.51 -6.52 2.77
C LYS A 85 -14.98 -5.12 2.36
N LEU A 86 -14.59 -4.66 1.18
CA LEU A 86 -15.06 -3.36 0.66
C LEU A 86 -16.59 -3.34 0.47
N SER A 87 -17.18 -4.46 0.02
CA SER A 87 -18.64 -4.59 -0.14
C SER A 87 -19.39 -4.62 1.20
N GLN A 88 -18.73 -5.07 2.28
CA GLN A 88 -19.24 -5.03 3.65
C GLN A 88 -19.12 -3.64 4.29
N GLY A 89 -18.52 -2.68 3.58
CA GLY A 89 -18.25 -1.37 4.12
C GLY A 89 -17.00 -1.31 5.00
N VAL A 90 -16.02 -2.16 4.76
CA VAL A 90 -14.75 -2.11 5.48
C VAL A 90 -13.74 -1.31 4.66
N THR A 91 -13.13 -0.29 5.28
CA THR A 91 -11.99 0.43 4.71
C THR A 91 -10.72 -0.42 4.86
N LEU A 92 -9.99 -0.65 3.77
CA LEU A 92 -8.72 -1.37 3.77
C LEU A 92 -7.54 -0.40 3.78
N VAL A 93 -6.59 -0.59 4.71
CA VAL A 93 -5.32 0.13 4.73
C VAL A 93 -4.20 -0.83 4.35
N VAL A 94 -3.66 -0.67 3.15
CA VAL A 94 -2.74 -1.63 2.52
C VAL A 94 -1.32 -1.04 2.48
N ASP A 95 -0.36 -1.72 3.11
CA ASP A 95 1.06 -1.34 3.04
C ASP A 95 1.74 -2.10 1.89
N ARG A 96 2.10 -1.34 0.85
CA ARG A 96 2.57 -1.78 -0.48
C ARG A 96 1.50 -2.46 -1.32
N TYR A 97 1.57 -2.26 -2.63
CA TYR A 97 0.65 -2.84 -3.62
C TYR A 97 1.34 -2.96 -4.98
N ALA A 98 0.57 -2.97 -6.07
CA ALA A 98 1.05 -2.99 -7.45
C ALA A 98 2.20 -2.00 -7.75
N PHE A 99 2.14 -0.78 -7.22
CA PHE A 99 3.16 0.25 -7.51
C PHE A 99 4.56 -0.13 -7.03
N SER A 100 4.66 -0.74 -5.85
CA SER A 100 5.93 -1.27 -5.36
C SER A 100 6.42 -2.40 -6.27
N GLY A 101 5.55 -3.33 -6.68
CA GLY A 101 5.90 -4.41 -7.61
C GLY A 101 6.48 -3.89 -8.93
N VAL A 102 5.82 -2.88 -9.51
CA VAL A 102 6.29 -2.22 -10.73
C VAL A 102 7.62 -1.51 -10.49
N ALA A 103 7.70 -0.61 -9.51
CA ALA A 103 8.86 0.24 -9.28
C ALA A 103 10.14 -0.55 -8.97
N PHE A 104 10.06 -1.61 -8.16
CA PHE A 104 11.23 -2.44 -7.83
C PHE A 104 11.68 -3.32 -8.99
N THR A 105 10.77 -3.79 -9.83
CA THR A 105 11.12 -4.66 -10.96
C THR A 105 11.65 -3.84 -12.13
N SER A 106 10.99 -2.73 -12.48
CA SER A 106 11.47 -1.81 -13.53
C SER A 106 12.75 -1.08 -13.16
N ALA A 107 13.15 -1.09 -11.88
CA ALA A 107 14.46 -0.59 -11.46
C ALA A 107 15.61 -1.51 -11.91
N LYS A 108 15.33 -2.78 -12.25
CA LYS A 108 16.30 -3.74 -12.78
C LYS A 108 16.51 -3.52 -14.29
N GLU A 109 17.62 -4.02 -14.81
CA GLU A 109 17.93 -3.89 -16.23
C GLU A 109 16.97 -4.73 -17.09
N ASN A 110 16.62 -4.23 -18.27
CA ASN A 110 15.75 -4.91 -19.25
C ASN A 110 14.28 -5.11 -18.86
N PHE A 111 13.80 -4.44 -17.80
CA PHE A 111 12.38 -4.44 -17.43
C PHE A 111 11.70 -3.13 -17.80
N SER A 112 10.76 -3.17 -18.75
CA SER A 112 9.96 -2.00 -19.10
C SER A 112 8.86 -1.75 -18.05
N LEU A 113 8.54 -0.48 -17.79
CA LEU A 113 7.41 -0.13 -16.93
C LEU A 113 6.11 -0.73 -17.43
N ASP A 114 5.91 -0.76 -18.76
CA ASP A 114 4.70 -1.28 -19.36
C ASP A 114 4.52 -2.77 -19.06
N TRP A 115 5.57 -3.59 -19.29
CA TRP A 115 5.54 -5.01 -18.97
C TRP A 115 5.26 -5.25 -17.49
N CYS A 116 5.91 -4.50 -16.61
CA CYS A 116 5.71 -4.62 -15.16
C CYS A 116 4.28 -4.27 -14.72
N LYS A 117 3.56 -3.41 -15.45
CA LYS A 117 2.18 -3.04 -15.12
C LYS A 117 1.19 -4.14 -15.52
N GLN A 118 1.45 -4.87 -16.60
CA GLN A 118 0.48 -5.81 -17.19
C GLN A 118 -0.08 -6.85 -16.20
N PRO A 119 0.73 -7.49 -15.33
CA PRO A 119 0.21 -8.49 -14.40
C PRO A 119 -0.82 -7.92 -13.41
N ASP A 120 -0.76 -6.63 -13.11
CA ASP A 120 -1.61 -5.97 -12.10
C ASP A 120 -2.79 -5.18 -12.71
N VAL A 121 -2.94 -5.18 -14.04
CA VAL A 121 -4.08 -4.53 -14.72
C VAL A 121 -5.38 -5.22 -14.31
N GLY A 122 -6.36 -4.45 -13.85
CA GLY A 122 -7.65 -4.97 -13.38
C GLY A 122 -7.74 -5.24 -11.87
N LEU A 123 -6.65 -5.07 -11.12
CA LEU A 123 -6.72 -5.08 -9.65
C LEU A 123 -7.67 -3.98 -9.13
N PRO A 124 -8.25 -4.14 -7.92
CA PRO A 124 -8.98 -3.07 -7.24
C PRO A 124 -8.20 -1.75 -7.24
N LYS A 125 -8.76 -0.73 -7.91
CA LYS A 125 -8.12 0.59 -7.97
C LYS A 125 -8.17 1.26 -6.60
N PRO A 126 -7.04 1.74 -6.06
CA PRO A 126 -7.04 2.49 -4.81
C PRO A 126 -7.74 3.85 -4.96
N ASP A 127 -8.50 4.25 -3.94
CA ASP A 127 -9.10 5.59 -3.86
C ASP A 127 -8.08 6.66 -3.44
N LEU A 128 -7.06 6.26 -2.66
CA LEU A 128 -5.96 7.09 -2.19
C LEU A 128 -4.64 6.31 -2.18
N ILE A 129 -3.57 6.98 -2.60
CA ILE A 129 -2.22 6.43 -2.60
C ILE A 129 -1.31 7.41 -1.87
N LEU A 130 -0.81 7.02 -0.71
CA LEU A 130 0.12 7.82 0.09
C LEU A 130 1.54 7.36 -0.21
N PHE A 131 2.33 8.25 -0.79
CA PHE A 131 3.76 8.04 -0.99
C PHE A 131 4.53 8.76 0.11
N LEU A 132 5.12 8.00 1.02
CA LEU A 132 5.93 8.56 2.11
C LEU A 132 7.33 8.85 1.58
N GLN A 133 7.58 10.12 1.28
CA GLN A 133 8.85 10.60 0.76
C GLN A 133 9.84 10.82 1.90
N LEU A 134 10.99 10.16 1.83
CA LEU A 134 12.09 10.34 2.76
C LEU A 134 13.39 10.46 1.97
N GLN A 135 14.28 11.37 2.38
CA GLN A 135 15.60 11.47 1.78
C GLN A 135 16.42 10.21 2.06
N LEU A 136 17.19 9.73 1.08
CA LEU A 136 17.97 8.49 1.22
C LEU A 136 18.95 8.53 2.41
N GLY A 137 19.53 9.70 2.68
CA GLY A 137 20.42 9.90 3.84
C GLY A 137 19.70 9.70 5.18
N GLU A 138 18.44 10.13 5.29
CA GLU A 138 17.61 9.96 6.48
C GLU A 138 17.01 8.55 6.58
N ALA A 139 16.81 7.88 5.45
CA ALA A 139 16.37 6.48 5.43
C ALA A 139 17.46 5.55 5.99
N ALA A 140 18.73 5.83 5.68
CA ALA A 140 19.85 5.04 6.14
C ALA A 140 20.07 5.11 7.67
N THR A 141 19.65 6.19 8.33
CA THR A 141 19.82 6.38 9.78
C THR A 141 18.75 5.69 10.63
N ARG A 142 17.64 5.25 10.04
CA ARG A 142 16.49 4.66 10.76
C ARG A 142 16.69 3.21 11.24
N GLY A 143 17.88 2.64 11.03
CA GLY A 143 18.22 1.28 11.46
C GLY A 143 17.55 0.20 10.61
N GLU A 144 18.22 -0.94 10.44
CA GLU A 144 17.82 -2.10 9.62
C GLU A 144 18.06 -2.04 8.10
N PHE A 145 18.52 -0.90 7.55
CA PHE A 145 18.86 -0.81 6.12
C PHE A 145 20.00 -1.80 5.74
N GLY A 146 19.70 -2.79 4.91
CA GLY A 146 20.65 -3.71 4.31
C GLY A 146 20.38 -5.20 4.57
N ARG A 147 19.34 -5.54 5.34
CA ARG A 147 18.96 -6.92 5.66
C ARG A 147 18.21 -7.60 4.52
N GLU A 148 17.31 -6.88 3.85
CA GLU A 148 16.55 -7.44 2.73
C GLU A 148 17.25 -7.21 1.37
N ARG A 149 16.87 -8.00 0.35
CA ARG A 149 17.49 -8.00 -0.99
C ARG A 149 17.52 -6.62 -1.68
N TYR A 150 16.55 -5.74 -1.41
CA TYR A 150 16.39 -4.45 -2.08
C TYR A 150 16.87 -3.23 -1.28
N GLU A 151 17.51 -3.45 -0.13
CA GLU A 151 17.98 -2.38 0.75
C GLU A 151 19.41 -1.94 0.40
N ASN A 152 19.61 -1.51 -0.84
CA ASN A 152 20.84 -0.84 -1.27
C ASN A 152 20.53 0.51 -1.95
N GLY A 153 21.41 1.50 -1.77
CA GLY A 153 21.15 2.88 -2.18
C GLY A 153 20.85 3.04 -3.68
N ALA A 154 21.63 2.36 -4.55
CA ALA A 154 21.46 2.44 -5.99
C ALA A 154 20.13 1.83 -6.47
N ALA A 155 19.67 0.74 -5.86
CA ALA A 155 18.36 0.16 -6.16
C ALA A 155 17.21 1.07 -5.68
N GLN A 156 17.34 1.67 -4.49
CA GLN A 156 16.33 2.61 -3.97
C GLN A 156 16.23 3.87 -4.83
N GLU A 157 17.35 4.39 -5.33
CA GLU A 157 17.35 5.56 -6.22
C GLU A 157 16.68 5.25 -7.58
N ARG A 158 16.98 4.07 -8.16
CA ARG A 158 16.31 3.61 -9.38
C ARG A 158 14.81 3.41 -9.16
N ALA A 159 14.43 2.77 -8.06
CA ALA A 159 13.02 2.58 -7.71
C ALA A 159 12.30 3.92 -7.51
N LEU A 160 12.94 4.92 -6.87
CA LEU A 160 12.39 6.27 -6.72
C LEU A 160 12.08 6.90 -8.08
N ARG A 161 12.98 6.79 -9.06
CA ARG A 161 12.74 7.29 -10.43
C ARG A 161 11.53 6.60 -11.07
N CYS A 162 11.38 5.30 -10.87
CA CYS A 162 10.20 4.56 -11.34
C CYS A 162 8.91 5.01 -10.64
N PHE A 163 8.93 5.25 -9.33
CA PHE A 163 7.79 5.82 -8.60
C PHE A 163 7.40 7.20 -9.13
N GLN A 164 8.37 8.08 -9.39
CA GLN A 164 8.11 9.40 -9.98
C GLN A 164 7.46 9.29 -11.36
N GLN A 165 7.82 8.27 -12.16
CA GLN A 165 7.15 8.01 -13.44
C GLN A 165 5.69 7.53 -13.23
N LEU A 166 5.44 6.66 -12.25
CA LEU A 166 4.08 6.20 -11.89
C LEU A 166 3.19 7.31 -11.36
N MET A 167 3.75 8.29 -10.65
CA MET A 167 3.01 9.46 -10.12
C MET A 167 2.53 10.42 -11.20
N ARG A 168 3.06 10.32 -12.43
CA ARG A 168 2.58 11.14 -13.57
C ARG A 168 1.21 10.67 -14.08
N ASP A 169 0.76 9.48 -13.68
CA ASP A 169 -0.55 8.96 -14.04
C ASP A 169 -1.66 9.73 -13.30
N THR A 170 -2.30 10.66 -14.02
CA THR A 170 -3.38 11.52 -13.49
C THR A 170 -4.66 10.76 -13.19
N THR A 171 -4.78 9.48 -13.61
CA THR A 171 -5.95 8.66 -13.26
C THR A 171 -5.90 8.19 -11.80
N LEU A 172 -4.75 8.32 -11.15
CA LEU A 172 -4.49 7.85 -9.79
C LEU A 172 -4.37 9.02 -8.80
N ASN A 173 -4.98 8.87 -7.63
CA ASN A 173 -4.98 9.89 -6.58
C ASN A 173 -3.74 9.76 -5.67
N TRP A 174 -2.60 10.22 -6.17
CA TRP A 174 -1.36 10.27 -5.41
C TRP A 174 -1.33 11.46 -4.45
N LYS A 175 -0.91 11.21 -3.22
CA LYS A 175 -0.57 12.21 -2.21
C LYS A 175 0.82 11.92 -1.66
N VAL A 176 1.72 12.87 -1.80
CA VAL A 176 3.06 12.78 -1.24
C VAL A 176 3.01 13.29 0.19
N VAL A 177 3.48 12.48 1.13
CA VAL A 177 3.60 12.83 2.54
C VAL A 177 5.08 12.94 2.87
N ASP A 178 5.47 14.06 3.47
CA ASP A 178 6.83 14.27 3.94
C ASP A 178 7.10 13.42 5.19
N ALA A 179 7.88 12.36 5.01
CA ALA A 179 8.18 11.41 6.06
C ALA A 179 9.37 11.82 6.94
N SER A 180 9.95 13.02 6.75
CA SER A 180 11.00 13.58 7.62
C SER A 180 10.46 14.14 8.94
N LYS A 181 9.16 14.43 9.01
CA LYS A 181 8.45 14.93 10.20
C LYS A 181 8.38 13.89 11.33
N SER A 182 7.83 14.30 12.48
CA SER A 182 7.58 13.39 13.61
C SER A 182 6.52 12.33 13.25
N ILE A 183 6.53 11.20 13.96
CA ILE A 183 5.56 10.11 13.74
C ILE A 183 4.13 10.62 13.93
N GLU A 184 3.89 11.43 14.97
CA GLU A 184 2.61 12.05 15.27
C GLU A 184 2.13 12.97 14.14
N ASP A 185 2.99 13.85 13.61
CA ASP A 185 2.61 14.76 12.52
C ASP A 185 2.28 14.00 11.24
N ILE A 186 3.09 12.99 10.90
CA ILE A 186 2.85 12.12 9.74
C ILE A 186 1.53 11.37 9.92
N HIS A 187 1.27 10.85 11.11
CA HIS A 187 0.04 10.13 11.42
C HIS A 187 -1.19 11.02 11.26
N GLN A 188 -1.17 12.25 11.81
CA GLN A 188 -2.26 13.20 11.67
C GLN A 188 -2.53 13.57 10.20
N GLU A 189 -1.47 13.81 9.42
CA GLU A 189 -1.58 14.11 8.00
C GLU A 189 -2.18 12.93 7.21
N ILE A 190 -1.72 11.70 7.48
CA ILE A 190 -2.26 10.48 6.87
C ILE A 190 -3.74 10.27 7.23
N CYS A 191 -4.12 10.49 8.49
CA CYS A 191 -5.50 10.35 8.95
C CYS A 191 -6.41 11.36 8.24
N ALA A 192 -6.03 12.64 8.19
CA ALA A 192 -6.82 13.67 7.52
C ALA A 192 -7.03 13.37 6.03
N LEU A 193 -5.96 12.96 5.33
CA LEU A 193 -6.06 12.56 3.91
C LEU A 193 -6.93 11.32 3.71
N SER A 194 -6.83 10.35 4.63
CA SER A 194 -7.61 9.11 4.59
C SER A 194 -9.10 9.37 4.84
N GLU A 195 -9.44 10.24 5.79
CA GLU A 195 -10.83 10.64 6.08
C GLU A 195 -11.49 11.30 4.86
N ASP A 196 -10.83 12.27 4.22
CA ASP A 196 -11.33 12.90 2.99
C ASP A 196 -11.53 11.88 1.86
N ALA A 197 -10.57 10.95 1.68
CA ALA A 197 -10.69 9.88 0.69
C ALA A 197 -11.87 8.95 0.98
N ILE A 198 -12.11 8.61 2.25
CA ILE A 198 -13.23 7.77 2.64
C ILE A 198 -14.57 8.42 2.29
N LEU A 199 -14.73 9.70 2.62
CA LEU A 199 -15.95 10.45 2.31
C LEU A 199 -16.24 10.52 0.81
N ARG A 200 -15.21 10.69 -0.03
CA ARG A 200 -15.36 10.77 -1.49
C ARG A 200 -15.65 9.42 -2.15
N ALA A 201 -15.07 8.34 -1.62
CA ALA A 201 -15.17 7.01 -2.20
C ALA A 201 -16.56 6.38 -2.07
N VAL A 202 -17.34 6.78 -1.04
CA VAL A 202 -18.74 6.34 -0.84
C VAL A 202 -19.59 6.60 -2.10
N GLN A 203 -19.27 7.64 -2.86
CA GLN A 203 -20.08 8.10 -4.00
C GLN A 203 -19.69 7.47 -5.35
N ARG A 204 -18.68 6.59 -5.41
CA ARG A 204 -18.12 6.09 -6.68
C ARG A 204 -18.02 4.56 -6.70
N PRO A 205 -18.21 3.89 -7.85
CA PRO A 205 -17.95 2.46 -7.98
C PRO A 205 -16.46 2.13 -7.86
N LEU A 206 -16.14 0.85 -7.64
CA LEU A 206 -14.76 0.42 -7.40
C LEU A 206 -14.09 0.38 -8.77
N GLY A 207 -13.07 1.20 -8.96
CA GLY A 207 -12.35 1.25 -10.21
C GLY A 207 -11.49 0.01 -10.44
N GLU A 208 -11.08 -0.17 -11.68
CA GLU A 208 -10.07 -1.14 -12.08
C GLU A 208 -8.74 -0.41 -12.33
N LEU A 209 -7.64 -0.98 -11.84
CA LEU A 209 -6.31 -0.37 -11.95
C LEU A 209 -5.78 -0.50 -13.39
N TRP A 210 -5.30 0.61 -13.97
CA TRP A 210 -4.66 0.69 -15.29
C TRP A 210 -5.49 0.12 -16.47
N LYS A 211 -6.82 0.27 -16.38
CA LYS A 211 -7.78 -0.17 -17.39
C LYS A 211 -8.67 0.99 -17.83
#